data_AF-A0A5E4NTI7-F1
#
_entry.id   AF-A0A5E4NTI7-F1
#
_cell.length_a   1.000
_cell.length_b   1.000
_cell.length_c   1.000
_cell.angle_alpha   90.00
_cell.angle_beta   90.00
_cell.angle_gamma   90.00
#
_symmetry.space_group_name_H-M   'P 1'
#
loop_
_entity.id
_entity.type
_entity.pdbx_description
1 polymer ?
#
loop_
_entity_poly.entity_id
_entity_poly.type
_entity_poly.pdbx_seq_one_letter_code
_entity_poly.pdbx_strand_id
1 'polypeptide(L)' 'MLKILVLICSASLDHAACDQTTAIDVVRAMEVSNPQQCGFMAQALLAQTSLAPEPGKQYLKIVCLRSPTRTASVASDSRQ' A
#
# COMPACT_ATOMS: atom_id res chain seq x y z
N MET A 1 2.92 -6.10 11.97
CA MET A 1 2.24 -4.86 11.56
C MET A 1 1.97 -4.92 10.07
N LEU A 2 0.90 -4.26 9.61
CA LEU A 2 0.56 -4.13 8.19
C LEU A 2 0.76 -2.68 7.75
N LYS A 3 1.03 -2.48 6.47
CA LYS A 3 1.08 -1.17 5.80
C LYS A 3 -0.11 -1.07 4.86
N ILE A 4 -0.77 0.08 4.86
CA ILE A 4 -1.76 0.45 3.85
C ILE A 4 -1.03 1.07 2.67
N LEU A 5 -1.20 0.49 1.48
CA LEU A 5 -0.86 1.11 0.22
C LEU A 5 -2.14 1.42 -0.56
N VAL A 6 -2.18 2.62 -1.15
CA VAL A 6 -3.18 2.98 -2.16
C VAL A 6 -2.45 3.02 -3.50
N LEU A 7 -2.83 2.12 -4.39
CA LEU A 7 -2.31 2.04 -5.75
C LEU A 7 -3.26 2.79 -6.67
N ILE A 8 -2.72 3.72 -7.47
CA ILE A 8 -3.45 4.35 -8.56
C ILE A 8 -3.15 3.53 -9.81
N CYS A 9 -4.16 2.86 -10.34
CA CYS A 9 -4.03 1.90 -11.44
C CYS A 9 -4.62 2.48 -12.72
N SER A 10 -4.05 2.13 -13.87
CA SER A 10 -4.69 2.40 -15.17
C SER A 10 -5.94 1.53 -15.33
N ALA A 11 -7.03 2.09 -15.87
CA ALA A 11 -8.24 1.36 -16.22
C ALA A 11 -8.01 0.31 -17.33
N SER A 12 -6.90 0.40 -18.07
CA SER A 12 -6.51 -0.61 -19.05
C SER A 12 -5.82 -1.84 -18.45
N LEU A 13 -5.45 -1.80 -17.16
CA LEU A 13 -4.85 -2.91 -16.44
C LEU A 13 -5.91 -3.71 -15.68
N ASP A 14 -5.83 -5.03 -15.79
CA ASP A 14 -6.63 -5.94 -14.95
C ASP A 14 -6.35 -5.68 -13.46
N HIS A 15 -7.39 -5.79 -12.63
CA HIS A 15 -7.30 -5.58 -11.18
C HIS A 15 -6.26 -6.49 -10.50
N ALA A 16 -6.08 -7.72 -10.97
CA ALA A 16 -5.07 -8.64 -10.47
C ALA A 16 -3.65 -8.23 -10.90
N ALA A 17 -3.51 -7.63 -12.09
CA ALA A 17 -2.24 -7.21 -12.66
C ALA A 17 -1.72 -5.86 -12.14
N CYS A 18 -2.59 -5.02 -11.54
CA CYS A 18 -2.13 -3.80 -10.88
C CYS A 18 -1.50 -4.10 -9.51
N ASP A 19 -0.19 -3.95 -9.41
CA ASP A 19 0.60 -4.10 -8.19
C ASP A 19 1.52 -2.88 -7.97
N GLN A 20 2.41 -2.95 -6.98
CA GLN A 20 3.31 -1.83 -6.63
C GLN A 20 4.27 -1.42 -7.76
N THR A 21 4.55 -2.31 -8.71
CA THR A 21 5.49 -2.09 -9.80
C THR A 21 4.80 -1.65 -11.08
N THR A 22 3.51 -1.97 -11.24
CA THR A 22 2.72 -1.65 -12.43
C THR A 22 1.70 -0.52 -12.21
N ALA A 23 1.48 -0.11 -10.96
CA ALA A 23 0.67 1.07 -10.65
C ALA A 23 1.29 2.33 -11.26
N ILE A 24 0.42 3.27 -11.65
CA ILE A 24 0.81 4.61 -12.11
C ILE A 24 1.50 5.36 -10.96
N ASP A 25 0.94 5.23 -9.76
CA ASP A 25 1.49 5.81 -8.54
C ASP A 25 1.11 4.99 -7.31
N VAL A 26 1.91 5.11 -6.24
CA VAL A 26 1.80 4.35 -4.99
C VAL A 26 1.86 5.29 -3.79
N VAL A 27 0.73 5.48 -3.12
CA VAL A 27 0.66 6.22 -1.87
C VAL A 27 0.88 5.27 -0.70
N ARG A 28 1.90 5.56 0.11
CA ARG A 28 2.18 4.87 1.37
C ARG A 28 1.49 5.62 2.50
N ALA A 29 0.61 4.94 3.22
CA ALA A 29 -0.11 5.53 4.34
C ALA A 29 0.42 4.99 5.68
N MET A 30 -0.47 4.89 6.67
CA MET A 30 -0.14 4.44 8.03
C MET A 30 0.09 2.93 8.13
N GLU A 31 0.81 2.56 9.19
CA GLU A 31 0.87 1.18 9.65
C GLU A 31 -0.31 0.87 10.58
N VAL A 32 -0.86 -0.33 10.47
CA VAL A 32 -1.98 -0.81 11.27
C VAL A 32 -1.67 -2.18 11.87
N SER A 33 -2.37 -2.53 12.94
CA SER A 33 -2.06 -3.74 13.69
C SER A 33 -2.64 -5.01 13.06
N ASN A 34 -3.74 -4.93 12.32
CA ASN A 34 -4.48 -6.07 11.80
C ASN A 34 -5.25 -5.78 10.49
N PRO A 35 -5.71 -6.81 9.75
CA PRO A 35 -6.41 -6.64 8.47
C PRO A 35 -7.73 -5.84 8.56
N GLN A 36 -8.48 -6.02 9.65
CA GLN A 36 -9.74 -5.29 9.86
C GLN A 36 -9.48 -3.78 9.96
N GLN A 37 -8.50 -3.37 10.76
CA GLN A 37 -8.06 -1.97 10.82
C GLN A 37 -7.55 -1.47 9.47
N CYS A 38 -6.86 -2.31 8.70
CA CYS A 38 -6.41 -1.92 7.37
C CYS A 38 -7.58 -1.51 6.46
N GLY A 39 -8.64 -2.30 6.43
CA GLY A 39 -9.86 -1.98 5.67
C GLY A 39 -10.51 -0.68 6.14
N PHE A 40 -10.80 -0.55 7.43
CA PHE A 40 -11.46 0.64 7.98
C PHE A 40 -10.63 1.92 7.82
N MET A 41 -9.34 1.86 8.12
CA MET A 41 -8.46 3.03 8.03
C MET A 41 -8.18 3.44 6.59
N ALA A 42 -8.17 2.50 5.64
CA ALA A 42 -8.03 2.85 4.23
C ALA A 42 -9.25 3.63 3.72
N GLN A 43 -10.47 3.28 4.16
CA GLN A 43 -11.67 4.05 3.83
C GLN A 43 -11.61 5.47 4.46
N ALA A 44 -11.25 5.55 5.74
CA ALA A 44 -11.10 6.83 6.43
C ALA A 44 -10.03 7.73 5.79
N LEU A 45 -8.93 7.14 5.32
CA LEU A 45 -7.89 7.84 4.57
C LEU A 45 -8.44 8.43 3.28
N LEU A 46 -9.06 7.60 2.43
CA LEU A 46 -9.60 8.05 1.14
C LEU A 46 -10.61 9.19 1.32
N ALA A 47 -11.52 9.07 2.29
CA ALA A 47 -12.52 10.08 2.60
C ALA A 47 -11.93 11.45 3.00
N GLN A 48 -10.71 11.47 3.54
CA GLN A 48 -10.02 12.69 3.97
C GLN A 48 -9.08 13.26 2.90
N THR A 49 -9.02 12.65 1.72
CA THR A 49 -8.13 13.06 0.64
C THR A 49 -8.91 13.51 -0.60
N SER A 50 -8.26 14.31 -1.44
CA SER A 50 -8.75 14.60 -2.79
C SER A 50 -8.30 13.54 -3.82
N LEU A 51 -7.87 12.34 -3.39
CA LEU A 51 -7.54 11.26 -4.30
C LEU A 51 -8.82 10.73 -4.96
N ALA A 52 -9.14 11.29 -6.12
CA ALA A 52 -10.18 10.79 -7.00
C ALA A 52 -9.52 10.28 -8.29
N PRO A 53 -9.66 8.98 -8.63
CA PRO A 53 -9.16 8.49 -9.90
C PRO A 53 -9.93 9.15 -11.05
N GLU A 54 -9.24 9.46 -12.14
CA GLU A 54 -9.91 10.02 -13.31
C GLU A 54 -10.91 8.99 -13.90
N PRO A 55 -12.22 9.33 -14.02
CA PRO A 55 -13.23 8.38 -14.47
C PRO A 55 -12.89 7.78 -15.84
N GLY A 56 -12.95 6.45 -15.93
CA GLY A 56 -12.67 5.71 -17.17
C GLY A 56 -11.19 5.59 -17.56
N LYS A 57 -10.28 6.26 -16.84
CA LYS A 57 -8.83 6.14 -17.06
C LYS A 57 -8.09 5.50 -15.90
N GLN A 58 -8.61 5.64 -14.69
CA GLN A 58 -7.94 5.15 -13.49
C GLN A 58 -8.92 4.50 -12.51
N TYR A 59 -8.37 3.69 -11.61
CA TYR A 59 -9.06 3.23 -10.41
C TYR A 59 -8.08 3.17 -9.23
N LEU A 60 -8.64 3.15 -8.03
CA LEU A 60 -7.86 2.97 -6.80
C LEU A 60 -7.93 1.51 -6.36
N LYS A 61 -6.77 0.94 -6.00
CA LYS A 61 -6.66 -0.38 -5.37
C LYS A 61 -5.98 -0.26 -4.02
N ILE A 62 -6.67 -0.71 -2.97
CA ILE A 62 -6.13 -0.72 -1.62
C ILE A 62 -5.44 -2.06 -1.37
N VAL A 63 -4.20 -2.03 -0.90
CA VAL A 63 -3.43 -3.24 -0.56
C VAL A 63 -2.91 -3.15 0.86
N CYS A 64 -3.18 -4.20 1.64
CA CYS A 64 -2.66 -4.37 3.00
C CYS A 64 -1.44 -5.29 2.96
N LEU A 65 -0.24 -4.71 3.06
CA LEU A 65 0.99 -5.50 3.02
C LEU A 65 1.49 -5.79 4.41
N ARG A 66 1.97 -7.01 4.63
CA ARG A 66 2.65 -7.34 5.89
C ARG A 66 4.02 -6.68 5.89
N SER A 67 4.27 -5.79 6.84
CA SER A 67 5.62 -5.27 7.07
C SER A 67 6.49 -6.45 7.50
N PRO A 68 7.63 -6.72 6.84
CA PRO A 68 8.61 -7.61 7.43
C PRO A 68 8.97 -7.01 8.78
N THR A 69 8.80 -7.78 9.85
CA THR A 69 9.41 -7.45 11.13
C THR A 69 10.90 -7.30 10.85
N ARG A 70 11.43 -6.10 11.03
CA ARG A 70 12.87 -5.90 11.12
C ARG A 70 13.30 -6.62 12.39
N THR A 71 13.48 -7.93 12.32
CA THR A 71 14.42 -8.60 13.22
C THR A 71 15.73 -7.93 12.88
N ALA A 72 16.23 -7.11 13.80
CA ALA A 72 17.51 -6.45 13.64
C ALA A 72 18.52 -7.54 13.27
N SER A 73 18.96 -7.51 12.01
CA SER A 73 20.22 -8.14 11.64
C SER A 73 21.26 -7.33 12.40
N VAL A 74 21.62 -7.82 13.58
CA VAL A 74 22.89 -7.48 14.21
C VAL A 74 23.93 -7.93 13.20
N ALA A 75 24.51 -6.98 12.49
CA ALA A 75 25.72 -7.19 11.73
C ALA A 75 26.84 -7.50 12.74
N SER A 76 26.98 -8.77 13.10
CA SER A 76 28.20 -9.28 13.71
C SER A 76 29.24 -9.47 12.59
N ASP A 77 29.84 -8.36 12.17
CA ASP A 77 31.14 -8.37 11.52
C ASP A 77 32.15 -7.80 12.52
N SER A 78 32.65 -8.69 13.39
CA SER A 78 33.85 -8.46 14.19
C SER A 78 34.99 -9.27 13.57
N ARG A 79 35.63 -8.66 12.57
CA ARG A 79 37.06 -8.85 12.34
C ARG A 79 37.79 -7.57 12.75
N GLN A 80 38.46 -7.65 13.90
CA GLN A 80 39.74 -7.02 14.18
C GLN A 80 40.36 -7.71 15.39
#